data_AF-A0A836SSK5-F1
#
_entry.id   AF-A0A836SSK5-F1
#
_cell.length_a   1.000
_cell.length_b   1.000
_cell.length_c   1.000
_cell.angle_alpha   90.00
_cell.angle_beta   90.00
_cell.angle_gamma   90.00
#
_symmetry.space_group_name_H-M   'P 1'
#
loop_
_entity.id
_entity.type
_entity.pdbx_description
1 polymer ?
#
loop_
_entity_poly.entity_id
_entity_poly.type
_entity_poly.pdbx_seq_one_letter_code
_entity_poly.pdbx_strand_id
1 'polypeptide(L)'
;MPVDIISRYVSKDYLVTFATSLLVFTFVLCIGAVVKAIDLLARGVSGMVILKVFLSAVPYLLSFSIPISALTSALLVFTRRSLEGEISAMKACGLSIWQIAAAPLMLSIALSLGALFISGWVAPHSHFAKRKILQQVGVEEPAALLEEGRFVKDFPGFIIYVGHKEGRKITDIIVYEIGGKSRRNVRARRGVLRPDPTNRILYVDLYDVRIEQSEARHPLDLDRTRYITAEYYPVRLDFSALQKTSELRKKRADMTLAELIDAIRSPAVPDPDLRPRDILRRRVDFLIEAN
;
A
#
# COMPACT_ATOMS: atom_id res chain seq x y z
N MET A 1 -2.70 42.85 -28.19
CA MET A 1 -3.34 43.43 -26.98
C MET A 1 -2.39 43.23 -25.79
N PRO A 2 -2.14 44.25 -24.96
CA PRO A 2 -1.15 44.20 -23.86
C PRO A 2 -1.41 43.08 -22.82
N VAL A 3 -2.66 42.62 -22.74
CA VAL A 3 -3.12 41.54 -21.85
C VAL A 3 -2.41 40.20 -22.10
N ASP A 4 -2.01 39.92 -23.36
CA ASP A 4 -1.34 38.67 -23.72
C ASP A 4 0.09 38.57 -23.17
N ILE A 5 0.78 39.71 -23.07
CA ILE A 5 2.18 39.75 -22.63
C ILE A 5 2.23 39.51 -21.12
N ILE A 6 1.34 40.16 -20.37
CA ILE A 6 1.22 40.00 -18.91
C ILE A 6 0.77 38.59 -18.57
N SER A 7 -0.27 38.09 -19.25
CA SER A 7 -0.75 36.71 -19.09
C SER A 7 0.39 35.70 -19.29
N ARG A 8 1.13 35.82 -20.39
CA ARG A 8 2.27 34.93 -20.67
C ARG A 8 3.39 35.04 -19.65
N TYR A 9 3.67 36.24 -19.14
CA TYR A 9 4.69 36.47 -18.11
C TYR A 9 4.32 35.81 -16.78
N VAL A 10 3.10 36.05 -16.29
CA VAL A 10 2.59 35.45 -15.04
C VAL A 10 2.45 33.93 -15.18
N SER A 11 1.96 33.44 -16.31
CA SER A 11 1.86 32.00 -16.59
C SER A 11 3.20 31.30 -16.61
N LYS A 12 4.24 31.91 -17.22
CA LYS A 12 5.59 31.32 -17.24
C LYS A 12 6.16 31.20 -15.84
N ASP A 13 6.03 32.24 -15.02
CA ASP A 13 6.53 32.23 -13.65
C ASP A 13 5.76 31.22 -12.78
N TYR A 14 4.44 31.12 -13.00
CA TYR A 14 3.61 30.09 -12.40
C TYR A 14 4.06 28.67 -12.77
N LEU A 15 4.31 28.39 -14.05
CA LEU A 15 4.77 27.07 -14.51
C LEU A 15 6.14 26.70 -13.94
N VAL A 16 7.08 27.64 -13.86
CA VAL A 16 8.41 27.40 -13.27
C VAL A 16 8.30 27.12 -11.78
N THR A 17 7.51 27.92 -11.07
CA THR A 17 7.25 27.73 -9.64
C THR A 17 6.54 26.40 -9.39
N PHE A 18 5.55 26.06 -10.22
CA PHE A 18 4.84 24.78 -10.21
C PHE A 18 5.76 23.58 -10.40
N ALA A 19 6.61 23.59 -11.42
CA ALA A 19 7.54 22.50 -11.65
C ALA A 19 8.50 22.31 -10.45
N THR A 20 8.95 23.41 -9.86
CA THR A 20 9.84 23.39 -8.69
C THR A 20 9.12 22.84 -7.45
N SER A 21 7.92 23.35 -7.15
CA SER A 21 7.10 22.85 -6.04
C SER A 21 6.72 21.38 -6.23
N LEU A 22 6.36 20.98 -7.45
CA LEU A 22 6.04 19.59 -7.79
C LEU A 22 7.20 18.65 -7.51
N LEU A 23 8.41 19.03 -7.94
CA LEU A 23 9.61 18.24 -7.67
C LEU A 23 9.84 18.08 -6.16
N VAL A 24 9.73 19.17 -5.39
CA VAL A 24 9.91 19.15 -3.93
C VAL A 24 8.86 18.29 -3.25
N PHE A 25 7.57 18.48 -3.53
CA PHE A 25 6.51 17.70 -2.90
C PHE A 25 6.54 16.23 -3.31
N THR A 26 6.80 15.92 -4.58
CA THR A 26 6.98 14.53 -5.03
C THR A 26 8.17 13.89 -4.33
N PHE A 27 9.29 14.60 -4.19
CA PHE A 27 10.46 14.10 -3.45
C PHE A 27 10.13 13.78 -1.98
N VAL A 28 9.47 14.70 -1.27
CA VAL A 28 9.06 14.52 0.12
C VAL A 28 8.11 13.32 0.26
N LEU A 29 7.11 13.20 -0.62
CA LEU A 29 6.18 12.07 -0.60
C LEU A 29 6.85 10.73 -0.94
N CYS A 30 7.89 10.75 -1.78
CA CYS A 30 8.68 9.56 -2.11
C CYS A 30 9.46 9.00 -0.91
N ILE A 31 9.74 9.78 0.14
CA ILE A 31 10.46 9.29 1.34
C ILE A 31 9.77 8.04 1.92
N GLY A 32 8.45 8.06 2.03
CA GLY A 32 7.69 6.90 2.52
C GLY A 32 7.77 5.67 1.60
N ALA A 33 7.91 5.88 0.29
CA ALA A 33 8.12 4.80 -0.68
C ALA A 33 9.55 4.25 -0.61
N VAL A 34 10.55 5.11 -0.35
CA VAL A 34 11.96 4.71 -0.16
C VAL A 34 12.12 3.85 1.10
N VAL A 35 11.49 4.23 2.21
CA VAL A 35 11.53 3.41 3.45
C VAL A 35 10.97 2.00 3.20
N LYS A 36 9.86 1.90 2.46
CA LYS A 36 9.31 0.58 2.05
C LYS A 36 10.23 -0.18 1.10
N ALA A 37 10.93 0.51 0.21
CA ALA A 37 11.90 -0.11 -0.68
C ALA A 37 13.10 -0.68 0.10
N ILE A 38 13.59 0.03 1.11
CA ILE A 38 14.65 -0.45 2.01
C ILE A 38 14.18 -1.67 2.81
N ASP A 39 12.95 -1.65 3.32
CA ASP A 39 12.36 -2.80 4.02
C ASP A 39 12.25 -4.03 3.09
N LEU A 40 11.84 -3.85 1.83
CA LEU A 40 11.84 -4.93 0.84
C LEU A 40 13.25 -5.45 0.51
N LEU A 41 14.25 -4.56 0.49
CA LEU A 41 15.64 -4.93 0.30
C LEU A 41 16.15 -5.77 1.48
N ALA A 42 15.81 -5.40 2.71
CA ALA A 42 16.13 -6.15 3.93
C ALA A 42 15.47 -7.54 3.95
N ARG A 43 14.29 -7.70 3.32
CA ARG A 43 13.62 -8.99 3.15
C ARG A 43 14.30 -9.92 2.14
N GLY A 44 15.28 -9.43 1.37
CA GLY A 44 16.00 -10.18 0.35
C GLY A 44 15.43 -10.07 -1.06
N VAL A 45 14.45 -9.18 -1.29
CA VAL A 45 13.77 -9.05 -2.58
C VAL A 45 14.72 -8.50 -3.65
N SER A 46 14.67 -9.07 -4.85
CA SER A 46 15.45 -8.60 -6.00
C SER A 46 15.27 -7.08 -6.26
N GLY A 47 16.39 -6.36 -6.42
CA GLY A 47 16.41 -4.92 -6.65
C GLY A 47 15.60 -4.46 -7.87
N MET A 48 15.52 -5.28 -8.93
CA MET A 48 14.69 -4.99 -10.10
C MET A 48 13.20 -4.98 -9.75
N VAL A 49 12.77 -5.85 -8.83
CA VAL A 49 11.38 -5.91 -8.39
C VAL A 49 11.06 -4.74 -7.48
N ILE A 50 11.97 -4.38 -6.59
CA ILE A 50 11.85 -3.18 -5.74
C ILE A 50 11.68 -1.93 -6.60
N LEU A 51 12.48 -1.79 -7.66
CA LEU A 51 12.37 -0.66 -8.59
C LEU A 51 10.98 -0.62 -9.25
N LYS A 52 10.44 -1.76 -9.71
CA LYS A 52 9.08 -1.81 -10.28
C LYS A 52 8.01 -1.44 -9.26
N VAL A 53 8.14 -1.89 -8.01
CA VAL A 53 7.22 -1.54 -6.92
C VAL A 53 7.28 -0.05 -6.60
N PHE A 54 8.48 0.52 -6.57
CA PHE A 54 8.71 1.95 -6.36
C PHE A 54 8.11 2.79 -7.50
N LEU A 55 8.39 2.43 -8.76
CA LEU A 55 7.86 3.13 -9.93
C LEU A 55 6.32 3.04 -9.99
N SER A 56 5.74 1.93 -9.53
CA SER A 56 4.29 1.77 -9.42
C SER A 56 3.66 2.66 -8.33
N ALA A 57 4.46 3.21 -7.40
CA ALA A 57 3.97 4.16 -6.41
C ALA A 57 3.94 5.61 -6.93
N VAL A 58 4.80 5.95 -7.91
CA VAL A 58 4.97 7.31 -8.41
C VAL A 58 3.67 7.93 -8.95
N PRO A 59 2.85 7.24 -9.78
CA PRO A 59 1.60 7.81 -10.28
C PRO A 59 0.60 8.15 -9.17
N TYR A 60 0.56 7.33 -8.11
CA TYR A 60 -0.26 7.60 -6.94
C TYR A 60 0.21 8.85 -6.19
N LEU A 61 1.52 9.00 -5.99
CA LEU A 61 2.08 10.19 -5.33
C LEU A 61 1.84 11.46 -6.16
N LEU A 62 1.91 11.38 -7.49
CA LEU A 62 1.62 12.47 -8.41
C LEU A 62 0.18 12.97 -8.30
N SER A 63 -0.80 12.07 -8.07
CA SER A 63 -2.20 12.45 -7.85
C SER A 63 -2.37 13.41 -6.66
N PHE A 64 -1.51 13.33 -5.64
CA PHE A 64 -1.51 14.27 -4.51
C PHE A 64 -0.56 15.44 -4.70
N SER A 65 0.62 15.21 -5.27
CA SER A 65 1.62 16.27 -5.41
C SER A 65 1.18 17.35 -6.38
N ILE A 66 0.48 17.02 -7.48
CA ILE A 66 -0.01 18.01 -8.46
C ILE A 66 -0.93 19.07 -7.82
N PRO A 67 -2.05 18.73 -7.15
CA PRO A 67 -2.94 19.73 -6.59
C PRO A 67 -2.29 20.57 -5.48
N ILE A 68 -1.47 19.93 -4.62
CA ILE A 68 -0.73 20.65 -3.57
C ILE A 68 0.24 21.65 -4.19
N SER A 69 0.99 21.22 -5.21
CA SER A 69 1.97 22.07 -5.90
C SER A 69 1.31 23.21 -6.65
N ALA A 70 0.16 22.96 -7.29
CA ALA A 70 -0.60 23.99 -7.99
C ALA A 70 -1.06 25.10 -7.04
N LEU A 71 -1.56 24.73 -5.86
CA LEU A 71 -1.96 25.67 -4.81
C LEU A 71 -0.76 26.45 -4.26
N THR A 72 0.31 25.75 -3.87
CA THR A 72 1.51 26.38 -3.32
C THR A 72 2.15 27.34 -4.32
N SER A 73 2.15 26.99 -5.60
CA SER A 73 2.75 27.83 -6.64
C SER A 73 1.93 29.07 -6.91
N ALA A 74 0.60 28.95 -6.91
CA ALA A 74 -0.27 30.12 -7.00
C ALA A 74 0.03 31.08 -5.84
N LEU A 75 0.06 30.57 -4.61
CA LEU A 75 0.35 31.37 -3.43
C LEU A 75 1.73 32.04 -3.55
N LEU A 76 2.77 31.28 -3.86
CA LEU A 76 4.15 31.78 -3.88
C LEU A 76 4.38 32.84 -4.97
N VAL A 77 3.81 32.65 -6.17
CA VAL A 77 3.88 33.64 -7.25
C VAL A 77 3.14 34.91 -6.86
N PHE A 78 1.88 34.82 -6.41
CA PHE A 78 1.12 36.01 -6.02
C PHE A 78 1.74 36.72 -4.83
N THR A 79 2.28 35.99 -3.85
CA THR A 79 3.02 36.57 -2.72
C THR A 79 4.25 37.32 -3.21
N ARG A 80 5.11 36.72 -4.06
CA ARG A 80 6.30 37.39 -4.60
C ARG A 80 5.94 38.65 -5.38
N ARG A 81 5.01 38.56 -6.33
CA ARG A 81 4.60 39.71 -7.16
C ARG A 81 3.88 40.80 -6.37
N SER A 82 3.23 40.45 -5.26
CA SER A 82 2.66 41.43 -4.32
C SER A 82 3.76 42.17 -3.55
N LEU A 83 4.80 41.45 -3.10
CA LEU A 83 5.93 42.03 -2.35
C LEU A 83 6.81 42.92 -3.23
N GLU A 84 7.00 42.54 -4.49
CA GLU A 84 7.74 43.33 -5.50
C GLU A 84 6.94 44.52 -6.03
N GLY A 85 5.67 44.67 -5.62
CA GLY A 85 4.80 45.77 -6.06
C GLY A 85 4.28 45.66 -7.49
N GLU A 86 4.59 44.58 -8.22
CA GLU A 86 4.12 44.38 -9.60
C GLU A 86 2.59 44.35 -9.70
N ILE A 87 1.91 43.70 -8.73
CA ILE A 87 0.44 43.66 -8.70
C ILE A 87 -0.14 45.07 -8.48
N SER A 88 0.48 45.87 -7.62
CA SER A 88 0.07 47.25 -7.37
C SER A 88 0.28 48.14 -8.61
N ALA A 89 1.41 47.98 -9.31
CA ALA A 89 1.69 48.67 -10.56
C ALA A 89 0.68 48.31 -11.65
N MET A 90 0.39 47.01 -11.84
CA MET A 90 -0.62 46.55 -12.80
C MET A 90 -2.01 47.12 -12.49
N LYS A 91 -2.41 47.15 -11.21
CA LYS A 91 -3.67 47.76 -10.79
C LYS A 91 -3.71 49.27 -11.03
N ALA A 92 -2.61 49.98 -10.83
CA ALA A 92 -2.49 51.41 -11.11
C ALA A 92 -2.64 51.71 -12.62
N CYS A 93 -2.25 50.78 -13.50
CA CYS A 93 -2.48 50.84 -14.94
C CYS A 93 -3.92 50.49 -15.36
N GLY A 94 -4.84 50.26 -14.42
CA GLY A 94 -6.24 49.96 -14.70
C GLY A 94 -6.56 48.48 -14.96
N LEU A 95 -5.62 47.56 -14.73
CA LEU A 95 -5.88 46.12 -14.84
C LEU A 95 -6.69 45.64 -13.63
N SER A 96 -7.73 44.86 -13.90
CA SER A 96 -8.49 44.23 -12.82
C SER A 96 -7.72 43.05 -12.23
N ILE A 97 -7.92 42.77 -10.93
CA ILE A 97 -7.29 41.62 -10.27
C ILE A 97 -7.67 40.30 -10.95
N TRP A 98 -8.90 40.22 -11.47
CA TRP A 98 -9.40 39.05 -12.19
C TRP A 98 -8.67 38.81 -13.50
N GLN A 99 -8.28 39.86 -14.23
CA GLN A 99 -7.49 39.72 -15.46
C GLN A 99 -6.08 39.20 -15.17
N ILE A 100 -5.47 39.64 -14.06
CA ILE A 100 -4.14 39.18 -13.62
C ILE A 100 -4.22 37.72 -13.16
N ALA A 101 -5.28 37.36 -12.44
CA ALA A 101 -5.46 36.02 -11.87
C ALA A 101 -5.97 34.98 -12.87
N ALA A 102 -6.67 35.38 -13.94
CA ALA A 102 -7.32 34.45 -14.88
C ALA A 102 -6.36 33.42 -15.48
N ALA A 103 -5.17 33.84 -15.91
CA ALA A 103 -4.21 32.96 -16.57
C ALA A 103 -3.65 31.85 -15.67
N PRO A 104 -3.08 32.13 -14.48
CA PRO A 104 -2.64 31.08 -13.55
C PRO A 104 -3.83 30.26 -13.00
N LEU A 105 -5.02 30.84 -12.88
CA LEU A 105 -6.20 30.12 -12.39
C LEU A 105 -6.71 29.10 -13.44
N MET A 106 -6.76 29.46 -14.72
CA MET A 106 -7.06 28.52 -15.81
C MET A 106 -6.03 27.38 -15.89
N LEU A 107 -4.73 27.69 -15.74
CA LEU A 107 -3.68 26.68 -15.70
C LEU A 107 -3.83 25.74 -14.50
N SER A 108 -4.13 26.29 -13.31
CA SER A 108 -4.36 25.49 -12.10
C SER A 108 -5.53 24.53 -12.27
N ILE A 109 -6.63 24.99 -12.87
CA ILE A 109 -7.80 24.15 -13.16
C ILE A 109 -7.42 23.05 -14.15
N ALA A 110 -6.71 23.37 -15.24
CA ALA A 110 -6.28 22.39 -16.23
C ALA A 110 -5.37 21.30 -15.61
N LEU A 111 -4.41 21.70 -14.78
CA LEU A 111 -3.53 20.78 -14.06
C LEU A 111 -4.28 19.92 -13.05
N SER A 112 -5.26 20.49 -12.34
CA SER A 112 -6.10 19.78 -11.39
C SER A 112 -7.01 18.75 -12.08
N LEU A 113 -7.58 19.09 -13.23
CA LEU A 113 -8.33 18.15 -14.06
C LEU A 113 -7.44 17.00 -14.56
N GLY A 114 -6.20 17.30 -14.96
CA GLY A 114 -5.21 16.28 -15.29
C GLY A 114 -4.90 15.36 -14.11
N ALA A 115 -4.74 15.91 -12.90
CA ALA A 115 -4.53 15.13 -11.68
C ALA A 115 -5.73 14.24 -11.33
N LEU A 116 -6.96 14.75 -11.51
CA LEU A 116 -8.19 13.96 -11.34
C LEU A 116 -8.24 12.79 -12.31
N PHE A 117 -7.85 12.98 -13.56
CA PHE A 117 -7.76 11.90 -14.54
C PHE A 117 -6.72 10.84 -14.14
N ILE A 118 -5.52 11.27 -13.72
CA ILE A 118 -4.47 10.38 -13.22
C ILE A 118 -4.98 9.60 -12.00
N SER A 119 -5.65 10.27 -11.06
CA SER A 119 -6.21 9.66 -9.85
C SER A 119 -7.33 8.67 -10.17
N GLY A 120 -8.20 8.98 -11.13
CA GLY A 120 -9.34 8.13 -11.47
C GLY A 120 -8.99 6.88 -12.26
N TRP A 121 -7.95 6.93 -13.12
CA TRP A 121 -7.62 5.86 -14.07
C TRP A 121 -6.22 5.26 -13.86
N VAL A 122 -5.20 6.11 -13.69
CA VAL A 122 -3.80 5.67 -13.65
C VAL A 122 -3.40 5.14 -12.27
N ALA A 123 -3.84 5.80 -11.20
CA ALA A 123 -3.53 5.39 -9.84
C ALA A 123 -4.09 3.99 -9.50
N PRO A 124 -5.36 3.63 -9.80
CA PRO A 124 -5.91 2.30 -9.52
C PRO A 124 -5.17 1.20 -10.28
N HIS A 125 -4.80 1.47 -11.55
CA HIS A 125 -4.00 0.55 -12.35
C HIS A 125 -2.62 0.30 -11.74
N SER A 126 -1.97 1.38 -11.26
CA SER A 126 -0.65 1.30 -10.63
C SER A 126 -0.70 0.57 -9.29
N HIS A 127 -1.76 0.77 -8.51
CA HIS A 127 -2.04 0.02 -7.28
C HIS A 127 -2.24 -1.47 -7.54
N PHE A 128 -3.03 -1.81 -8.56
CA PHE A 128 -3.25 -3.19 -8.96
C PHE A 128 -1.95 -3.86 -9.43
N ALA A 129 -1.17 -3.17 -10.28
CA ALA A 129 0.13 -3.65 -10.74
C ALA A 129 1.10 -3.90 -9.57
N LYS A 130 1.19 -2.95 -8.62
CA LYS A 130 2.03 -3.10 -7.43
C LYS A 130 1.67 -4.34 -6.61
N ARG A 131 0.37 -4.58 -6.38
CA ARG A 131 -0.09 -5.77 -5.65
C ARG A 131 0.20 -7.06 -6.40
N LYS A 132 0.00 -7.07 -7.72
CA LYS A 132 0.33 -8.23 -8.56
C LYS A 132 1.82 -8.57 -8.44
N ILE A 133 2.68 -7.56 -8.48
CA ILE A 133 4.13 -7.72 -8.32
C ILE A 133 4.47 -8.25 -6.92
N LEU A 134 3.91 -7.67 -5.85
CA LEU A 134 4.16 -8.14 -4.48
C LEU A 134 3.69 -9.58 -4.24
N GLN A 135 2.59 -10.01 -4.86
CA GLN A 135 2.17 -11.40 -4.82
C GLN A 135 3.13 -12.32 -5.58
N GLN A 136 3.60 -11.91 -6.76
CA GLN A 136 4.61 -12.66 -7.50
C GLN A 136 5.90 -12.82 -6.69
N VAL A 137 6.35 -11.76 -6.01
CA VAL A 137 7.49 -11.84 -5.07
C VAL A 137 7.24 -12.84 -3.94
N GLY A 138 6.06 -12.81 -3.32
CA GLY A 138 5.71 -13.77 -2.27
C GLY A 138 5.71 -15.23 -2.75
N VAL A 139 5.48 -15.47 -4.05
CA VAL A 139 5.54 -16.79 -4.68
C VAL A 139 6.97 -17.18 -5.06
N GLU A 140 7.76 -16.25 -5.60
CA GLU A 140 9.14 -16.48 -6.03
C GLU A 140 10.11 -16.60 -4.85
N GLU A 141 9.90 -15.82 -3.78
CA GLU A 141 10.68 -15.84 -2.54
C GLU A 141 9.78 -15.98 -1.30
N PRO A 142 9.22 -17.17 -1.03
CA PRO A 142 8.34 -17.39 0.13
C PRO A 142 9.04 -17.13 1.46
N ALA A 143 10.37 -17.30 1.51
CA ALA A 143 11.18 -16.99 2.68
C ALA A 143 11.14 -15.49 3.03
N ALA A 144 10.92 -14.58 2.07
CA ALA A 144 10.84 -13.13 2.30
C ALA A 144 9.55 -12.71 3.04
N LEU A 145 8.51 -13.56 3.04
CA LEU A 145 7.26 -13.32 3.77
C LEU A 145 7.44 -13.42 5.30
N LEU A 146 8.44 -14.18 5.75
CA LEU A 146 8.75 -14.30 7.18
C LEU A 146 9.64 -13.13 7.61
N GLU A 147 9.00 -12.13 8.24
CA GLU A 147 9.63 -10.95 8.84
C GLU A 147 10.23 -11.29 10.22
N GLU A 148 11.43 -10.78 10.47
CA GLU A 148 12.08 -10.86 11.78
C GLU A 148 11.35 -9.96 12.80
N GLY A 149 11.16 -10.46 14.02
CA GLY A 149 10.55 -9.73 15.13
C GLY A 149 9.05 -9.46 15.01
N ARG A 150 8.34 -10.04 14.03
CA ARG A 150 6.90 -9.84 13.83
C ARG A 150 6.12 -11.13 13.66
N PHE A 151 4.85 -11.09 14.07
CA PHE A 151 3.89 -12.18 13.84
C PHE A 151 3.28 -12.06 12.44
N VAL A 152 3.64 -12.99 11.55
CA VAL A 152 3.14 -13.11 10.18
C VAL A 152 1.88 -13.99 10.15
N LYS A 153 0.81 -13.50 9.53
CA LYS A 153 -0.51 -14.18 9.44
C LYS A 153 -0.93 -14.50 8.00
N ASP A 154 0.00 -14.40 7.05
CA ASP A 154 -0.29 -14.57 5.62
C ASP A 154 -0.54 -16.05 5.24
N PHE A 155 -0.18 -16.99 6.11
CA PHE A 155 -0.39 -18.43 5.88
C PHE A 155 -1.73 -18.88 6.49
N PRO A 156 -2.67 -19.43 5.70
CA PRO A 156 -3.97 -19.87 6.20
C PRO A 156 -3.81 -20.91 7.31
N GLY A 157 -4.39 -20.63 8.49
CA GLY A 157 -4.33 -21.54 9.64
C GLY A 157 -3.03 -21.50 10.44
N PHE A 158 -2.06 -20.64 10.07
CA PHE A 158 -0.79 -20.49 10.79
C PHE A 158 -0.49 -19.02 11.13
N ILE A 159 0.00 -18.78 12.35
CA ILE A 159 0.64 -17.51 12.73
C ILE A 159 2.07 -17.82 13.11
N ILE A 160 3.04 -17.16 12.47
CA ILE A 160 4.46 -17.48 12.65
C ILE A 160 5.19 -16.24 13.14
N TYR A 161 6.04 -16.42 14.14
CA TYR A 161 7.00 -15.44 14.61
C TYR A 161 8.41 -15.99 14.45
N VAL A 162 9.32 -15.15 14.01
CA VAL A 162 10.74 -15.44 13.88
C VAL A 162 11.49 -14.36 14.62
N GLY A 163 12.23 -14.73 15.67
CA GLY A 163 12.99 -13.78 16.48
C GLY A 163 14.21 -13.23 15.76
N HIS A 164 14.98 -14.09 15.10
CA HIS A 164 16.13 -13.69 14.28
C HIS A 164 16.27 -14.52 13.01
N LYS A 165 16.66 -13.90 11.89
CA LYS A 165 16.74 -14.54 10.58
C LYS A 165 18.04 -14.18 9.85
N GLU A 166 18.80 -15.21 9.48
CA GLU A 166 20.01 -15.08 8.69
C GLU A 166 19.87 -15.91 7.40
N GLY A 167 19.40 -15.26 6.33
CA GLY A 167 19.11 -15.91 5.05
C GLY A 167 18.01 -16.97 5.18
N ARG A 168 18.41 -18.26 5.14
CA ARG A 168 17.51 -19.41 5.28
C ARG A 168 17.49 -20.00 6.69
N LYS A 169 18.39 -19.56 7.57
CA LYS A 169 18.43 -20.01 8.97
C LYS A 169 17.60 -19.04 9.80
N ILE A 170 16.78 -19.59 10.68
CA ILE A 170 15.92 -18.82 11.58
C ILE A 170 16.09 -19.32 13.00
N THR A 171 15.97 -18.41 13.97
CA THR A 171 16.12 -18.70 15.39
C THR A 171 15.01 -18.03 16.19
N ASP A 172 14.66 -18.64 17.32
CA ASP A 172 13.54 -18.25 18.18
C ASP A 172 12.20 -18.15 17.44
N ILE A 173 11.62 -19.32 17.16
CA ILE A 173 10.49 -19.45 16.26
C ILE A 173 9.27 -19.86 17.06
N ILE A 174 8.14 -19.18 16.82
CA ILE A 174 6.85 -19.51 17.42
C ILE A 174 5.85 -19.70 16.31
N VAL A 175 5.24 -20.88 16.23
CA VAL A 175 4.20 -21.22 15.25
C VAL A 175 2.91 -21.54 15.99
N TYR A 176 1.88 -20.75 15.77
CA TYR A 176 0.52 -21.06 16.21
C TYR A 176 -0.27 -21.65 15.06
N GLU A 177 -0.91 -22.79 15.31
CA GLU A 177 -1.82 -23.42 14.37
C GLU A 177 -3.26 -23.22 14.83
N ILE A 178 -4.06 -22.55 13.99
CA ILE A 178 -5.41 -22.06 14.31
C ILE A 178 -6.50 -22.77 13.47
N GLY A 179 -6.13 -23.76 12.64
CA GLY A 179 -7.05 -24.40 11.69
C GLY A 179 -7.68 -25.74 12.11
N GLY A 180 -7.35 -26.30 13.29
CA GLY A 180 -7.76 -27.66 13.69
C GLY A 180 -8.70 -27.74 14.90
N LYS A 181 -9.13 -28.97 15.26
CA LYS A 181 -9.91 -29.27 16.48
C LYS A 181 -9.17 -28.94 17.80
N SER A 182 -7.90 -28.54 17.72
CA SER A 182 -7.03 -28.20 18.86
C SER A 182 -6.14 -27.03 18.47
N ARG A 183 -5.90 -26.11 19.40
CA ARG A 183 -4.91 -25.04 19.24
C ARG A 183 -3.56 -25.59 19.63
N ARG A 184 -2.61 -25.51 18.72
CA ARG A 184 -1.24 -25.96 18.96
C ARG A 184 -0.29 -24.77 18.87
N ASN A 185 0.56 -24.65 19.88
CA ASN A 185 1.63 -23.67 19.93
C ASN A 185 2.96 -24.44 19.86
N VAL A 186 3.74 -24.18 18.82
CA VAL A 186 5.01 -24.84 18.55
C VAL A 186 6.10 -23.80 18.72
N ARG A 187 6.97 -23.99 19.72
CA ARG A 187 8.16 -23.16 19.92
C ARG A 187 9.41 -23.92 19.52
N ALA A 188 10.31 -23.31 18.78
CA ALA A 188 11.55 -23.93 18.34
C ALA A 188 12.74 -22.98 18.49
N ARG A 189 13.90 -23.50 18.89
CA ARG A 189 15.10 -22.66 19.03
C ARG A 189 15.75 -22.34 17.69
N ARG A 190 15.76 -23.31 16.77
CA ARG A 190 16.40 -23.21 15.46
C ARG A 190 15.48 -23.71 14.38
N GLY A 191 15.62 -23.19 13.18
CA GLY A 191 14.91 -23.69 12.02
C GLY A 191 15.59 -23.35 10.70
N VAL A 192 15.22 -24.09 9.67
CA VAL A 192 15.72 -23.89 8.30
C VAL A 192 14.54 -23.78 7.34
N LEU A 193 14.55 -22.72 6.54
CA LEU A 193 13.58 -22.46 5.49
C LEU A 193 14.02 -23.16 4.20
N ARG A 194 13.24 -24.13 3.76
CA ARG A 194 13.39 -24.81 2.47
C ARG A 194 12.19 -24.45 1.57
N PRO A 195 12.32 -23.43 0.72
CA PRO A 195 11.30 -23.14 -0.28
C PRO A 195 11.31 -24.24 -1.35
N ASP A 196 10.13 -24.76 -1.67
CA ASP A 196 9.87 -25.57 -2.86
C ASP A 196 9.00 -24.73 -3.83
N PRO A 197 9.64 -24.04 -4.81
CA PRO A 197 8.93 -23.17 -5.76
C PRO A 197 7.97 -23.94 -6.67
N THR A 198 8.28 -25.22 -6.96
CA THR A 198 7.52 -26.07 -7.88
C THR A 198 6.18 -26.46 -7.27
N ASN A 199 6.20 -26.95 -6.03
CA ASN A 199 4.99 -27.37 -5.33
C ASN A 199 4.35 -26.24 -4.51
N ARG A 200 4.97 -25.05 -4.49
CA ARG A 200 4.48 -23.86 -3.77
C ARG A 200 4.27 -24.12 -2.27
N ILE A 201 5.25 -24.81 -1.71
CA ILE A 201 5.30 -25.18 -0.30
C ILE A 201 6.56 -24.57 0.31
N LEU A 202 6.42 -23.95 1.47
CA LEU A 202 7.56 -23.55 2.28
C LEU A 202 7.68 -24.56 3.40
N TYR A 203 8.71 -25.39 3.33
CA TYR A 203 9.06 -26.28 4.42
C TYR A 203 9.85 -25.47 5.45
N VAL A 204 9.34 -25.45 6.67
CA VAL A 204 10.02 -24.86 7.81
C VAL A 204 10.43 -26.03 8.70
N ASP A 205 11.69 -26.42 8.57
CA ASP A 205 12.27 -27.48 9.39
C ASP A 205 12.62 -26.89 10.75
N LEU A 206 11.88 -27.25 11.78
CA LEU A 206 12.12 -26.78 13.15
C LEU A 206 12.95 -27.80 13.92
N TYR A 207 13.92 -27.32 14.69
CA TYR A 207 14.79 -28.11 15.56
C TYR A 207 14.65 -27.64 17.02
N ASP A 208 14.83 -28.57 17.96
CA ASP A 208 14.70 -28.33 19.40
C ASP A 208 13.32 -27.75 19.75
N VAL A 209 12.29 -28.53 19.44
CA VAL A 209 10.90 -28.08 19.38
C VAL A 209 10.16 -28.47 20.66
N ARG A 210 9.45 -27.50 21.24
CA ARG A 210 8.50 -27.69 22.33
C ARG A 210 7.10 -27.39 21.82
N ILE A 211 6.25 -28.41 21.85
CA ILE A 211 4.87 -28.34 21.40
C ILE A 211 3.97 -28.29 22.63
N GLU A 212 3.15 -27.26 22.69
CA GLU A 212 2.07 -27.08 23.66
C GLU A 212 0.75 -27.33 22.93
N GLN A 213 0.01 -28.34 23.39
CA GLN A 213 -1.30 -28.67 22.84
C GLN A 213 -2.39 -28.36 23.86
N SER A 214 -3.32 -27.48 23.48
CA SER A 214 -4.50 -27.15 24.28
C SER A 214 -5.77 -27.67 23.59
N GLU A 215 -6.64 -28.35 24.33
CA GLU A 215 -7.93 -28.81 23.82
C GLU A 215 -8.93 -27.66 23.73
N ALA A 216 -9.63 -27.55 22.60
CA ALA A 216 -10.54 -26.44 22.30
C ALA A 216 -11.79 -26.34 23.20
N ARG A 217 -12.07 -27.38 24.02
CA ARG A 217 -13.27 -27.46 24.87
C ARG A 217 -13.09 -26.88 26.29
N HIS A 218 -11.86 -26.76 26.79
CA HIS A 218 -11.58 -26.21 28.13
C HIS A 218 -10.28 -25.38 28.13
N PRO A 219 -10.32 -24.09 27.73
CA PRO A 219 -9.12 -23.27 27.52
C PRO A 219 -8.39 -22.81 28.80
N LEU A 220 -8.96 -23.03 30.00
CA LEU A 220 -8.42 -22.56 31.28
C LEU A 220 -7.89 -23.70 32.18
N ASP A 221 -7.94 -24.95 31.71
CA ASP A 221 -7.56 -26.12 32.49
C ASP A 221 -6.05 -26.44 32.25
N LEU A 222 -5.18 -25.77 33.00
CA LEU A 222 -3.72 -25.84 32.88
C LEU A 222 -3.18 -27.28 33.07
N ASP A 223 -3.91 -28.12 33.80
CA ASP A 223 -3.53 -29.49 34.20
C ASP A 223 -3.56 -30.52 33.06
N ARG A 224 -4.15 -30.17 31.90
CA ARG A 224 -4.20 -31.03 30.71
C ARG A 224 -3.34 -30.55 29.54
N THR A 225 -2.46 -29.59 29.78
CA THR A 225 -1.52 -29.11 28.76
C THR A 225 -0.46 -30.17 28.52
N ARG A 226 -0.54 -30.86 27.37
CA ARG A 226 0.49 -31.82 26.97
C ARG A 226 1.67 -31.05 26.38
N TYR A 227 2.83 -31.19 27.02
CA TYR A 227 4.11 -30.73 26.51
C TYR A 227 4.79 -31.89 25.78
N ILE A 228 4.97 -31.77 24.47
CA ILE A 228 5.73 -32.74 23.67
C ILE A 228 7.02 -32.07 23.25
N THR A 229 8.15 -32.66 23.60
CA THR A 229 9.46 -32.22 23.11
C THR A 229 9.83 -33.09 21.92
N ALA A 230 10.22 -32.47 20.80
CA ALA A 230 10.64 -33.14 19.58
C ALA A 230 11.96 -32.53 19.10
N GLU A 231 12.92 -33.37 18.70
CA GLU A 231 14.19 -32.90 18.14
C GLU A 231 14.00 -32.25 16.76
N TYR A 232 13.02 -32.74 16.00
CA TYR A 232 12.71 -32.29 14.65
C TYR A 232 11.21 -32.24 14.42
N TYR A 233 10.71 -31.12 13.90
CA TYR A 233 9.30 -30.96 13.53
C TYR A 233 9.17 -30.18 12.22
N PRO A 234 8.76 -30.83 11.12
CA PRO A 234 8.55 -30.14 9.85
C PRO A 234 7.19 -29.44 9.83
N VAL A 235 7.20 -28.12 9.67
CA VAL A 235 5.97 -27.35 9.39
C VAL A 235 5.87 -27.15 7.89
N ARG A 236 4.75 -27.59 7.32
CA ARG A 236 4.43 -27.39 5.91
C ARG A 236 3.51 -26.19 5.77
N LEU A 237 4.02 -25.13 5.16
CA LEU A 237 3.22 -23.95 4.83
C LEU A 237 2.85 -24.03 3.35
N ASP A 238 1.57 -24.31 3.09
CA ASP A 238 1.02 -24.29 1.74
C ASP A 238 0.57 -22.87 1.40
N PHE A 239 1.25 -22.26 0.43
CA PHE A 239 0.88 -20.94 -0.08
C PHE A 239 0.13 -21.01 -1.42
N SER A 240 -0.25 -22.20 -1.89
CA SER A 240 -1.15 -22.37 -3.05
C SER A 240 -2.51 -21.71 -2.80
N ALA A 241 -2.96 -21.66 -1.54
CA ALA A 241 -4.18 -20.97 -1.13
C ALA A 241 -4.08 -19.43 -1.26
N LEU A 242 -2.88 -18.83 -1.16
CA LEU A 242 -2.67 -17.40 -1.49
C LEU A 242 -2.96 -17.12 -2.97
N GLN A 243 -2.86 -18.13 -3.82
CA GLN A 243 -3.22 -18.07 -5.23
C GLN A 243 -4.68 -18.43 -5.50
N LYS A 244 -5.42 -19.15 -4.65
CA LYS A 244 -6.87 -19.35 -4.87
C LYS A 244 -7.68 -18.05 -4.71
N THR A 245 -7.10 -17.06 -4.04
CA THR A 245 -7.51 -15.64 -4.09
C THR A 245 -6.96 -14.93 -5.35
N SER A 246 -6.68 -15.65 -6.45
CA SER A 246 -6.25 -15.10 -7.75
C SER A 246 -7.38 -14.44 -8.53
N GLU A 247 -8.64 -14.63 -8.13
CA GLU A 247 -9.60 -13.55 -8.29
C GLU A 247 -9.22 -12.48 -7.27
N LEU A 248 -8.15 -11.74 -7.59
CA LEU A 248 -7.77 -10.51 -6.92
C LEU A 248 -8.94 -9.54 -7.09
N ARG A 249 -9.97 -9.68 -6.25
CA ARG A 249 -11.01 -8.68 -6.07
C ARG A 249 -10.25 -7.39 -5.75
N LYS A 250 -10.40 -6.39 -6.62
CA LYS A 250 -9.88 -5.04 -6.36
C LYS A 250 -10.33 -4.66 -4.95
N LYS A 251 -9.41 -4.34 -4.04
CA LYS A 251 -9.83 -3.68 -2.79
C LYS A 251 -10.43 -2.33 -3.22
N ARG A 252 -11.31 -1.76 -2.41
CA ARG A 252 -11.97 -0.47 -2.73
C ARG A 252 -10.98 0.61 -3.20
N ALA A 253 -9.77 0.63 -2.62
CA ALA A 253 -8.67 1.53 -2.97
C ALA A 253 -8.01 1.30 -4.35
N ASP A 254 -8.29 0.19 -5.03
CA ASP A 254 -7.77 -0.12 -6.38
C ASP A 254 -8.89 -0.22 -7.43
N MET A 255 -10.12 0.12 -7.06
CA MET A 255 -11.21 0.30 -8.01
C MET A 255 -11.09 1.69 -8.65
N THR A 256 -11.28 1.75 -9.96
CA THR A 256 -11.43 3.05 -10.65
C THR A 256 -12.73 3.72 -10.21
N LEU A 257 -12.84 5.03 -10.41
CA LEU A 257 -14.06 5.77 -10.07
C LEU A 257 -15.31 5.19 -10.77
N ALA A 258 -15.16 4.73 -12.01
CA ALA A 258 -16.23 4.07 -12.77
C ALA A 258 -16.62 2.73 -12.13
N GLU A 259 -15.64 1.90 -11.74
CA GLU A 259 -15.89 0.62 -11.06
C GLU A 259 -16.45 0.81 -9.64
N LEU A 260 -16.08 1.89 -8.96
CA LEU A 260 -16.64 2.25 -7.65
C LEU A 260 -18.11 2.65 -7.77
N ILE A 261 -18.44 3.48 -8.77
CA ILE A 261 -19.82 3.88 -9.07
C ILE A 261 -20.66 2.68 -9.52
N ASP A 262 -20.08 1.78 -10.32
CA ASP A 262 -20.75 0.55 -10.78
C ASP A 262 -20.95 -0.44 -9.63
N ALA A 263 -19.96 -0.58 -8.75
CA ALA A 263 -20.08 -1.38 -7.51
C ALA A 263 -21.13 -0.82 -6.53
N ILE A 264 -21.33 0.51 -6.52
CA ILE A 264 -22.39 1.17 -5.73
C ILE A 264 -23.77 0.98 -6.38
N ARG A 265 -23.87 1.01 -7.72
CA ARG A 265 -25.12 0.86 -8.47
C ARG A 265 -25.61 -0.59 -8.61
N SER A 266 -24.70 -1.56 -8.60
CA SER A 266 -25.01 -2.98 -8.78
C SER A 266 -24.38 -3.84 -7.67
N PRO A 267 -25.03 -3.96 -6.49
CA PRO A 267 -24.52 -4.75 -5.37
C PRO A 267 -24.75 -6.26 -5.54
N ALA A 268 -24.60 -6.80 -6.75
CA ALA A 268 -24.87 -8.20 -7.06
C ALA A 268 -23.63 -8.91 -7.58
N VAL A 269 -22.71 -9.24 -6.66
CA VAL A 269 -21.90 -10.45 -6.79
C VAL A 269 -22.05 -11.22 -5.48
N PRO A 270 -22.83 -12.32 -5.47
CA PRO A 270 -23.15 -13.07 -4.26
C PRO A 270 -21.86 -13.60 -3.64
N ASP A 271 -21.63 -13.23 -2.39
CA ASP A 271 -20.69 -13.90 -1.52
C ASP A 271 -21.41 -15.17 -1.02
N PRO A 272 -20.97 -16.40 -1.37
CA PRO A 272 -21.65 -17.62 -0.97
C PRO A 272 -21.66 -17.84 0.55
N ASP A 273 -20.81 -17.12 1.30
CA ASP A 273 -20.60 -17.31 2.74
C ASP A 273 -21.14 -16.17 3.63
N LEU A 274 -21.78 -15.13 3.07
CA LEU A 274 -22.29 -14.01 3.87
C LEU A 274 -23.74 -14.23 4.33
N ARG A 275 -23.93 -14.23 5.66
CA ARG A 275 -25.25 -14.26 6.27
C ARG A 275 -25.96 -12.91 6.06
N PRO A 276 -27.29 -12.89 5.88
CA PRO A 276 -28.05 -11.68 5.56
C PRO A 276 -27.87 -10.49 6.53
N ARG A 277 -27.45 -10.74 7.78
CA ARG A 277 -27.25 -9.71 8.81
C ARG A 277 -25.97 -8.88 8.62
N ASP A 278 -24.97 -9.39 7.91
CA ASP A 278 -23.69 -8.71 7.70
C ASP A 278 -23.75 -7.68 6.55
N ILE A 279 -24.80 -7.75 5.72
CA ILE A 279 -25.06 -6.80 4.62
C ILE A 279 -25.43 -5.41 5.17
N LEU A 280 -26.17 -5.36 6.28
CA LEU A 280 -26.60 -4.10 6.91
C LEU A 280 -25.46 -3.39 7.65
N ARG A 281 -24.56 -4.13 8.33
CA ARG A 281 -23.36 -3.53 8.94
C ARG A 281 -22.43 -2.96 7.87
N ARG A 282 -22.22 -3.70 6.78
CA ARG A 282 -21.46 -3.18 5.64
C ARG A 282 -22.08 -1.88 5.07
N ARG A 283 -23.42 -1.76 4.99
CA ARG A 283 -24.10 -0.52 4.52
C ARG A 283 -23.78 0.71 5.36
N VAL A 284 -23.65 0.54 6.68
CA VAL A 284 -23.29 1.64 7.59
C VAL A 284 -21.81 1.99 7.41
N ASP A 285 -20.93 0.99 7.30
CA ASP A 285 -19.52 1.22 7.00
C ASP A 285 -19.30 1.86 5.61
N PHE A 286 -20.12 1.50 4.61
CA PHE A 286 -20.14 2.08 3.26
C PHE A 286 -20.49 3.58 3.26
N LEU A 287 -21.28 4.07 4.23
CA LEU A 287 -21.67 5.47 4.33
C LEU A 287 -20.69 6.29 5.18
N ILE A 288 -20.00 5.67 6.14
CA ILE A 288 -19.04 6.35 7.01
C ILE A 288 -17.69 6.54 6.32
N GLU A 289 -17.23 5.60 5.49
CA GLU A 289 -15.95 5.72 4.76
C GLU A 289 -16.02 6.59 3.50
N ALA A 290 -17.23 6.96 3.06
CA ALA A 290 -17.45 7.79 1.88
C ALA A 290 -17.51 9.31 2.20
N ASN A 291 -17.40 9.68 3.48
CA ASN A 291 -17.38 11.06 3.98
C ASN A 291 -16.02 11.36 4.61
#